data_AF-A0A920RB50-F1
#
_entry.id   AF-A0A920RB50-F1
#
_cell.length_a   1.000
_cell.length_b   1.000
_cell.length_c   1.000
_cell.angle_alpha   90.00
_cell.angle_beta   90.00
_cell.angle_gamma   90.00
#
_symmetry.space_group_name_H-M   'P 1'
#
loop_
_entity.id
_entity.type
_entity.pdbx_description
1 polymer ?
#
loop_
_entity_poly.entity_id
_entity_poly.type
_entity_poly.pdbx_seq_one_letter_code
_entity_poly.pdbx_strand_id
1 'polypeptide(L)'
;MIQGVDLFIQEFRDLRDLFNFIPKWRFEDVMASFATPRGGAGPHFDHYDVFLVQGSGQRHWQLGQKCRVEREITADSDLRLLENFISEQEFILNPGDVLYVPPQYTHWGEAISPSFCYSVGFRAPSAAEMLEGFSDALIDRSSPATRFISSQHAINSNPHEISVQDLNSAYSMIQGDLADQDSFSKWFGALMTMPKYPELFHLPEKRLTKEEVRELLTVDGNKLYLNPASRLAYVEKLEIKLLYFFVDGRVYSLSNHYSEIITQLCGVSFSFYEVFCDVSTPDEILNIILDMLNKGSLLLDSDV
;
A
#
# COMPACT_ATOMS: atom_id res chain seq x y z
N MET A 1 -3.40 21.60 1.21
CA MET A 1 -3.05 20.37 1.95
C MET A 1 -1.79 19.80 1.31
N ILE A 2 -0.97 19.06 2.05
CA ILE A 2 0.29 18.46 1.56
C ILE A 2 0.25 16.96 1.89
N GLN A 3 0.48 16.11 0.90
CA GLN A 3 0.47 14.65 1.01
C GLN A 3 1.86 14.13 1.39
N GLY A 4 1.94 12.93 1.97
CA GLY A 4 3.21 12.22 2.21
C GLY A 4 4.21 12.96 3.09
N VAL A 5 3.77 13.74 4.10
CA VAL A 5 4.72 14.52 4.92
C VAL A 5 5.63 13.64 5.78
N ASP A 6 5.22 12.41 6.07
CA ASP A 6 6.02 11.39 6.74
C ASP A 6 7.22 10.92 5.90
N LEU A 7 7.20 11.12 4.59
CA LEU A 7 8.32 10.77 3.73
C LEU A 7 9.52 11.71 3.94
N PHE A 8 9.27 12.94 4.37
CA PHE A 8 10.28 14.00 4.40
C PHE A 8 10.68 14.42 5.82
N ILE A 9 9.82 14.24 6.80
CA ILE A 9 9.98 14.81 8.16
C ILE A 9 9.87 13.69 9.20
N GLN A 10 10.86 13.60 10.09
CA GLN A 10 10.97 12.52 11.06
C GLN A 10 9.79 12.50 12.06
N GLU A 11 9.36 13.67 12.54
CA GLU A 11 8.27 13.78 13.51
C GLU A 11 6.94 13.23 12.97
N PHE A 12 6.72 13.28 11.65
CA PHE A 12 5.55 12.65 11.02
C PHE A 12 5.71 11.14 10.85
N ARG A 13 6.93 10.61 10.75
CA ARG A 13 7.19 9.16 10.85
C ARG A 13 6.94 8.65 12.24
N ASP A 14 7.36 9.40 13.26
CA ASP A 14 7.09 9.06 14.65
C ASP A 14 5.57 9.03 14.91
N LEU A 15 4.82 9.99 14.34
CA LEU A 15 3.35 9.97 14.37
C LEU A 15 2.77 8.72 13.69
N ARG A 16 3.23 8.36 12.48
CA ARG A 16 2.82 7.13 11.79
C ARG A 16 3.05 5.90 12.66
N ASP A 17 4.19 5.81 13.33
CA ASP A 17 4.59 4.64 14.10
C ASP A 17 3.72 4.44 15.38
N LEU A 18 2.95 5.46 15.81
CA LEU A 18 1.92 5.29 16.84
C LEU A 18 0.75 4.41 16.37
N PHE A 19 0.58 4.21 15.06
CA PHE A 19 -0.49 3.41 14.45
C PHE A 19 -0.07 1.98 14.10
N ASN A 20 1.02 1.48 14.70
CA ASN A 20 1.52 0.11 14.49
C ASN A 20 0.58 -1.01 14.99
N PHE A 21 -0.58 -0.67 15.58
CA PHE A 21 -1.66 -1.63 15.85
C PHE A 21 -2.46 -2.01 14.60
N ILE A 22 -2.31 -1.27 13.48
CA ILE A 22 -2.84 -1.63 12.16
C ILE A 22 -1.68 -2.19 11.32
N PRO A 23 -1.91 -3.26 10.51
CA PRO A 23 -0.86 -3.80 9.66
C PRO A 23 -0.22 -2.74 8.75
N LYS A 24 1.11 -2.62 8.77
CA LYS A 24 1.84 -1.57 8.02
C LYS A 24 1.54 -1.54 6.52
N TRP A 25 1.23 -2.68 5.90
CA TRP A 25 0.86 -2.74 4.47
C TRP A 25 -0.44 -1.98 4.15
N ARG A 26 -1.29 -1.73 5.15
CA ARG A 26 -2.52 -0.92 5.04
C ARG A 26 -2.26 0.58 5.17
N PHE A 27 -1.18 1.04 5.80
CA PHE A 27 -0.91 2.47 5.93
C PHE A 27 -0.71 3.09 4.53
N GLU A 28 -1.17 4.31 4.24
CA GLU A 28 -0.86 5.00 2.99
C GLU A 28 0.19 6.08 3.22
N ASP A 29 -0.18 7.15 3.91
CA ASP A 29 0.66 8.30 4.22
C ASP A 29 0.07 9.12 5.38
N VAL A 30 0.86 10.10 5.83
CA VAL A 30 0.37 11.22 6.65
C VAL A 30 0.19 12.44 5.74
N MET A 31 -1.03 12.96 5.69
CA MET A 31 -1.34 14.23 5.01
C MET A 31 -1.45 15.35 6.04
N ALA A 32 -0.81 16.50 5.79
CA ALA A 32 -0.97 17.70 6.61
C ALA A 32 -1.90 18.72 5.94
N SER A 33 -2.82 19.30 6.72
CA SER A 33 -3.66 20.41 6.29
C SER A 33 -3.56 21.59 7.24
N PHE A 34 -3.41 22.79 6.69
CA PHE A 34 -3.55 24.05 7.42
C PHE A 34 -4.82 24.76 6.93
N ALA A 35 -5.59 25.33 7.87
CA ALA A 35 -6.80 26.07 7.54
C ALA A 35 -6.97 27.28 8.48
N THR A 36 -7.41 28.41 7.92
CA THR A 36 -7.91 29.58 8.65
C THR A 36 -9.38 29.39 9.04
N PRO A 37 -9.97 30.21 9.93
CA PRO A 37 -11.36 30.04 10.36
C PRO A 37 -12.35 29.86 9.19
N ARG A 38 -13.25 28.87 9.30
CA ARG A 38 -14.18 28.36 8.27
C ARG A 38 -13.52 27.69 7.06
N GLY A 39 -12.21 27.48 7.09
CA GLY A 39 -11.49 26.72 6.09
C GLY A 39 -11.66 25.22 6.32
N GLY A 40 -11.87 24.48 5.24
CA GLY A 40 -12.05 23.03 5.24
C GLY A 40 -12.13 22.50 3.81
N ALA A 41 -12.19 21.17 3.66
CA ALA A 41 -12.37 20.52 2.36
C ALA A 41 -13.84 20.48 1.91
N GLY A 42 -14.80 20.82 2.79
CA GLY A 42 -16.23 20.61 2.59
C GLY A 42 -16.69 19.21 3.02
N PRO A 43 -18.01 18.93 2.96
CA PRO A 43 -18.56 17.62 3.33
C PRO A 43 -18.24 16.57 2.27
N HIS A 44 -17.62 15.47 2.69
CA HIS A 44 -17.21 14.37 1.81
C HIS A 44 -17.19 13.05 2.57
N PHE A 45 -16.84 11.96 1.89
CA PHE A 45 -16.50 10.68 2.51
C PHE A 45 -15.33 10.06 1.77
N ASP A 46 -14.60 9.19 2.45
CA ASP A 46 -13.48 8.43 1.89
C ASP A 46 -13.81 6.94 1.78
N HIS A 47 -13.12 6.22 0.90
CA HIS A 47 -13.24 4.76 0.78
C HIS A 47 -12.26 4.00 1.70
N TYR A 48 -11.53 4.73 2.54
CA TYR A 48 -10.51 4.21 3.42
C TYR A 48 -10.72 4.67 4.86
N ASP A 49 -10.08 3.94 5.77
CA ASP A 49 -9.95 4.34 7.16
C ASP A 49 -9.08 5.60 7.25
N VAL A 50 -9.42 6.55 8.13
CA VAL A 50 -8.59 7.71 8.41
C VAL A 50 -8.65 8.10 9.88
N PHE A 51 -7.50 8.47 10.45
CA PHE A 51 -7.42 9.10 11.76
C PHE A 51 -7.04 10.57 11.58
N LEU A 52 -7.90 11.46 12.06
CA LEU A 52 -7.75 12.91 12.02
C LEU A 52 -7.13 13.36 13.33
N VAL A 53 -5.82 13.58 13.33
CA VAL A 53 -5.05 14.01 14.49
C VAL A 53 -5.01 15.53 14.50
N GLN A 54 -5.59 16.15 15.52
CA GLN A 54 -5.64 17.59 15.64
C GLN A 54 -4.27 18.13 16.11
N GLY A 55 -3.65 18.95 15.25
CA GLY A 55 -2.45 19.73 15.59
C GLY A 55 -2.81 21.02 16.33
N SER A 56 -2.00 22.07 16.17
CA SER A 56 -2.31 23.37 16.79
C SER A 56 -3.65 23.94 16.33
N GLY A 57 -4.25 24.81 17.13
CA GLY A 57 -5.57 25.38 16.85
C GLY A 57 -6.71 24.38 17.11
N GLN A 58 -7.90 24.69 16.61
CA GLN A 58 -9.10 23.88 16.83
C GLN A 58 -9.92 23.73 15.54
N ARG A 59 -10.56 22.57 15.41
CA ARG A 59 -11.52 22.28 14.34
C ARG A 59 -12.82 21.75 14.90
N HIS A 60 -13.93 22.18 14.31
CA HIS A 60 -15.24 21.57 14.48
C HIS A 60 -15.39 20.49 13.41
N TRP A 61 -15.60 19.26 13.86
CA TRP A 61 -15.80 18.09 13.02
C TRP A 61 -17.23 17.61 13.17
N GLN A 62 -17.90 17.41 12.05
CA GLN A 62 -19.21 16.79 11.95
C GLN A 62 -19.05 15.44 11.28
N LEU A 63 -19.60 14.38 11.87
CA LEU A 63 -19.73 13.06 11.27
C LEU A 63 -21.19 12.80 10.94
N GLY A 64 -21.44 12.23 9.77
CA GLY A 64 -22.79 11.95 9.29
C GLY A 64 -22.99 10.51 8.86
N GLN A 65 -23.94 10.34 7.94
CA GLN A 65 -24.40 9.04 7.46
C GLN A 65 -23.31 8.22 6.74
N LYS A 66 -23.57 6.92 6.55
CA LYS A 66 -22.74 6.06 5.70
C LYS A 66 -23.21 6.08 4.25
N CYS A 67 -22.34 6.49 3.32
CA CYS A 67 -22.62 6.61 1.89
C CYS A 67 -21.99 5.48 1.08
N ARG A 68 -22.76 4.79 0.22
CA ARG A 68 -22.26 3.66 -0.59
C ARG A 68 -22.08 3.98 -2.07
N VAL A 69 -22.58 5.11 -2.55
CA VAL A 69 -22.65 5.41 -3.99
C VAL A 69 -22.21 6.85 -4.23
N GLU A 70 -21.43 7.06 -5.28
CA GLU A 70 -20.94 8.38 -5.71
C GLU A 70 -22.03 9.33 -6.21
N ARG A 71 -23.28 8.86 -6.36
CA ARG A 71 -24.42 9.68 -6.86
C ARG A 71 -24.79 10.85 -5.94
N GLU A 72 -24.23 10.92 -4.75
CA GLU A 72 -24.47 12.00 -3.79
C GLU A 72 -23.42 13.13 -3.91
N ILE A 73 -22.49 13.01 -4.87
CA ILE A 73 -21.39 13.95 -5.10
C ILE A 73 -21.77 14.97 -6.19
N THR A 74 -21.57 16.27 -5.90
CA THR A 74 -21.70 17.36 -6.88
C THR A 74 -20.71 17.18 -8.04
N ALA A 75 -21.20 17.30 -9.27
CA ALA A 75 -20.42 17.08 -10.49
C ALA A 75 -19.46 18.23 -10.85
N ASP A 76 -19.47 19.34 -10.10
CA ASP A 76 -18.96 20.64 -10.56
C ASP A 76 -17.68 21.12 -9.84
N SER A 77 -16.98 20.23 -9.14
CA SER A 77 -15.65 20.54 -8.59
C SER A 77 -14.71 19.34 -8.64
N ASP A 78 -13.39 19.59 -8.75
CA ASP A 78 -12.34 18.56 -8.60
C ASP A 78 -12.41 17.86 -7.22
N LEU A 79 -13.17 18.43 -6.29
CA LEU A 79 -13.47 17.86 -4.98
C LEU A 79 -14.79 17.09 -5.01
N ARG A 80 -14.77 15.87 -4.49
CA ARG A 80 -15.95 15.01 -4.39
C ARG A 80 -16.83 15.43 -3.20
N LEU A 81 -17.52 16.57 -3.34
CA LEU A 81 -18.37 17.14 -2.28
C LEU A 81 -19.79 16.60 -2.31
N LEU A 82 -20.36 16.35 -1.14
CA LEU A 82 -21.73 15.87 -0.99
C LEU A 82 -22.76 16.98 -1.19
N GLU A 83 -23.83 16.70 -1.93
CA GLU A 83 -24.98 17.60 -2.06
C GLU A 83 -25.79 17.71 -0.76
N ASN A 84 -25.99 16.57 -0.08
CA ASN A 84 -26.81 16.47 1.13
C ASN A 84 -25.99 15.84 2.27
N PHE A 85 -25.57 16.66 3.22
CA PHE A 85 -24.88 16.22 4.43
C PHE A 85 -25.82 16.27 5.64
N ILE A 86 -25.94 15.15 6.36
CA ILE A 86 -26.72 15.06 7.59
C ILE A 86 -25.74 14.82 8.74
N SER A 87 -25.54 15.84 9.58
CA SER A 87 -24.72 15.73 10.79
C SER A 87 -25.42 14.84 11.82
N GLU A 88 -24.77 13.75 12.23
CA GLU A 88 -25.24 12.84 13.29
C GLU A 88 -24.46 13.03 14.59
N GLN A 89 -23.19 13.40 14.49
CA GLN A 89 -22.30 13.63 15.64
C GLN A 89 -21.40 14.83 15.38
N GLU A 90 -21.09 15.58 16.44
CA GLU A 90 -20.26 16.77 16.35
C GLU A 90 -19.22 16.82 17.45
N PHE A 91 -18.01 17.27 17.09
CA PHE A 91 -16.87 17.31 17.98
C PHE A 91 -16.09 18.60 17.75
N ILE A 92 -15.59 19.21 18.83
CA ILE A 92 -14.54 20.23 18.74
C ILE A 92 -13.25 19.55 19.18
N LEU A 93 -12.32 19.39 18.25
CA LEU A 93 -11.02 18.80 18.55
C LEU A 93 -10.04 19.88 18.97
N ASN A 94 -9.33 19.61 20.06
CA ASN A 94 -8.20 20.36 20.59
C ASN A 94 -6.88 19.69 20.20
N PRO A 95 -5.73 20.39 20.31
CA PRO A 95 -4.44 19.78 20.01
C PRO A 95 -4.21 18.49 20.80
N GLY A 96 -3.92 17.40 20.08
CA GLY A 96 -3.74 16.05 20.64
C GLY A 96 -4.98 15.16 20.58
N ASP A 97 -6.17 15.72 20.34
CA ASP A 97 -7.38 14.93 20.10
C ASP A 97 -7.29 14.19 18.76
N VAL A 98 -7.84 12.98 18.70
CA VAL A 98 -7.86 12.14 17.50
C VAL A 98 -9.29 11.68 17.21
N LEU A 99 -9.75 11.91 15.98
CA LEU A 99 -11.03 11.41 15.48
C LEU A 99 -10.79 10.32 14.44
N TYR A 100 -11.29 9.12 14.71
CA TYR A 100 -11.30 8.04 13.73
C TYR A 100 -12.57 8.12 12.87
N VAL A 101 -12.41 8.05 11.56
CA VAL A 101 -13.51 8.00 10.59
C VAL A 101 -13.39 6.70 9.79
N PRO A 102 -14.35 5.77 9.93
CA PRO A 102 -14.36 4.55 9.12
C PRO A 102 -14.66 4.86 7.65
N PRO A 103 -14.33 3.93 6.73
CA PRO A 103 -14.69 4.05 5.34
C PRO A 103 -16.17 4.35 5.15
N GLN A 104 -16.46 5.21 4.19
CA GLN A 104 -17.79 5.57 3.72
C GLN A 104 -18.63 6.41 4.69
N TYR A 105 -18.10 6.79 5.85
CA TYR A 105 -18.78 7.74 6.72
C TYR A 105 -18.51 9.16 6.25
N THR A 106 -19.58 9.94 6.12
CA THR A 106 -19.47 11.34 5.73
C THR A 106 -18.88 12.15 6.87
N HIS A 107 -18.04 13.10 6.52
CA HIS A 107 -17.39 13.95 7.50
C HIS A 107 -17.14 15.34 6.92
N TRP A 108 -17.19 16.33 7.80
CA TRP A 108 -16.96 17.73 7.45
C TRP A 108 -16.21 18.42 8.59
N GLY A 109 -14.98 18.85 8.29
CA GLY A 109 -14.13 19.54 9.24
C GLY A 109 -13.95 21.00 8.85
N GLU A 110 -14.27 21.89 9.78
CA GLU A 110 -14.07 23.34 9.62
C GLU A 110 -13.16 23.87 10.73
N ALA A 111 -12.18 24.68 10.35
CA ALA A 111 -11.32 25.35 11.31
C ALA A 111 -12.09 26.41 12.11
N ILE A 112 -11.96 26.37 13.44
CA ILE A 112 -12.47 27.41 14.35
C ILE A 112 -11.43 28.55 14.45
N SER A 113 -10.16 28.17 14.53
CA SER A 113 -8.98 29.04 14.57
C SER A 113 -7.95 28.57 13.53
N PRO A 114 -6.92 29.37 13.19
CA PRO A 114 -5.80 28.89 12.39
C PRO A 114 -5.26 27.56 12.95
N SER A 115 -5.40 26.49 12.19
CA SER A 115 -5.22 25.13 12.72
C SER A 115 -4.54 24.17 11.75
N PHE A 116 -3.79 23.24 12.33
CA PHE A 116 -3.24 22.07 11.64
C PHE A 116 -4.08 20.82 11.95
N CYS A 117 -4.24 19.95 10.97
CA CYS A 117 -4.76 18.60 11.15
C CYS A 117 -3.91 17.65 10.31
N TYR A 118 -3.53 16.53 10.91
CA TYR A 118 -2.74 15.47 10.29
C TYR A 118 -3.64 14.26 10.07
N SER A 119 -3.91 13.93 8.81
CA SER A 119 -4.72 12.78 8.43
C SER A 119 -3.80 11.59 8.21
N VAL A 120 -3.92 10.59 9.06
CA VAL A 120 -3.22 9.31 8.94
C VAL A 120 -4.12 8.40 8.11
N GLY A 121 -3.79 8.27 6.82
CA GLY A 121 -4.61 7.57 5.82
C GLY A 121 -4.22 6.10 5.65
N PHE A 122 -5.18 5.30 5.21
CA PHE A 122 -4.99 3.88 4.93
C PHE A 122 -5.40 3.52 3.51
N ARG A 123 -4.93 2.38 3.03
CA ARG A 123 -5.16 1.86 1.67
C ARG A 123 -6.26 0.84 1.67
N ALA A 124 -7.16 0.96 0.71
CA ALA A 124 -8.18 -0.03 0.45
C ALA A 124 -8.47 -0.06 -1.06
N PRO A 125 -7.72 -0.86 -1.85
CA PRO A 125 -8.01 -0.98 -3.27
C PRO A 125 -9.41 -1.58 -3.46
N SER A 126 -10.15 -1.02 -4.41
CA SER A 126 -11.47 -1.49 -4.81
C SER A 126 -11.38 -2.83 -5.56
N ALA A 127 -12.51 -3.53 -5.66
CA ALA A 127 -12.58 -4.75 -6.45
C ALA A 127 -12.27 -4.51 -7.94
N ALA A 128 -12.61 -3.33 -8.47
CA ALA A 128 -12.33 -2.96 -9.85
C ALA A 128 -10.83 -2.74 -10.08
N GLU A 129 -10.16 -1.97 -9.22
CA GLU A 129 -8.70 -1.77 -9.27
C GLU A 129 -7.96 -3.10 -9.12
N MET A 130 -8.45 -3.98 -8.24
CA MET A 130 -7.83 -5.30 -8.08
C MET A 130 -8.02 -6.18 -9.32
N LEU A 131 -9.21 -6.16 -9.93
CA LEU A 131 -9.48 -6.94 -11.15
C LEU A 131 -8.64 -6.43 -12.32
N GLU A 132 -8.56 -5.12 -12.52
CA GLU A 132 -7.77 -4.48 -13.56
C GLU A 132 -6.29 -4.83 -13.39
N GLY A 133 -5.69 -4.50 -12.23
CA GLY A 133 -4.27 -4.72 -12.00
C GLY A 133 -3.86 -6.19 -12.02
N PHE A 134 -4.72 -7.11 -11.54
CA PHE A 134 -4.41 -8.53 -11.62
C PHE A 134 -4.55 -9.05 -13.06
N SER A 135 -5.53 -8.57 -13.82
CA SER A 135 -5.68 -8.93 -15.23
C SER A 135 -4.46 -8.52 -16.05
N ASP A 136 -3.89 -7.34 -15.82
CA ASP A 136 -2.66 -6.91 -16.49
C ASP A 136 -1.49 -7.86 -16.19
N ALA A 137 -1.32 -8.25 -14.92
CA ALA A 137 -0.29 -9.22 -14.52
C ALA A 137 -0.52 -10.62 -15.14
N LEU A 138 -1.77 -11.03 -15.34
CA LEU A 138 -2.12 -12.27 -16.04
C LEU A 138 -1.82 -12.18 -17.55
N ILE A 139 -2.06 -11.01 -18.16
CA ILE A 139 -1.80 -10.78 -19.58
C ILE A 139 -0.30 -10.85 -19.87
N ASP A 140 0.53 -10.22 -19.05
CA ASP A 140 1.99 -10.17 -19.24
C ASP A 140 2.66 -11.56 -19.28
N ARG A 141 2.08 -12.54 -18.58
CA ARG A 141 2.56 -13.93 -18.55
C ARG A 141 1.85 -14.85 -19.54
N SER A 142 0.77 -14.39 -20.16
CA SER A 142 -0.06 -15.21 -21.04
C SER A 142 0.65 -15.48 -22.37
N SER A 143 0.49 -16.69 -22.90
CA SER A 143 1.00 -17.01 -24.23
C SER A 143 -0.03 -16.62 -25.29
N PRO A 144 0.33 -15.81 -26.31
CA PRO A 144 -0.57 -15.50 -27.42
C PRO A 144 -1.02 -16.72 -28.23
N ALA A 145 -0.36 -17.87 -28.04
CA ALA A 145 -0.71 -19.14 -28.67
C ALA A 145 -1.90 -19.84 -28.00
N THR A 146 -2.19 -19.55 -26.72
CA THR A 146 -3.35 -20.11 -26.03
C THR A 146 -4.60 -19.36 -26.51
N ARG A 147 -5.40 -20.02 -27.35
CA ARG A 147 -6.59 -19.42 -27.97
C ARG A 147 -7.83 -20.22 -27.64
N PHE A 148 -8.95 -19.52 -27.51
CA PHE A 148 -10.26 -20.16 -27.47
C PHE A 148 -10.48 -21.00 -28.74
N ILE A 149 -10.99 -22.22 -28.56
CA ILE A 149 -11.35 -23.15 -29.65
C ILE A 149 -12.84 -23.49 -29.47
N SER A 150 -13.64 -23.16 -30.48
CA SER A 150 -15.07 -23.53 -30.49
C SER A 150 -15.21 -25.04 -30.65
N SER A 151 -16.15 -25.59 -29.90
CA SER A 151 -16.60 -26.98 -29.93
C SER A 151 -17.69 -27.23 -30.99
N GLN A 152 -18.22 -26.18 -31.63
CA GLN A 152 -19.16 -26.31 -32.73
C GLN A 152 -18.46 -26.83 -33.99
N HIS A 153 -18.60 -28.12 -34.24
CA HIS A 153 -18.09 -28.79 -35.44
C HIS A 153 -19.19 -29.48 -36.27
N ALA A 154 -20.45 -29.34 -35.87
CA ALA A 154 -21.57 -30.00 -36.53
C ALA A 154 -21.99 -29.24 -37.80
N ILE A 155 -22.11 -29.95 -38.93
CA ILE A 155 -22.49 -29.38 -40.23
C ILE A 155 -23.92 -28.78 -40.23
N ASN A 156 -24.76 -29.15 -39.26
CA ASN A 156 -26.17 -28.73 -39.16
C ASN A 156 -26.46 -27.75 -37.99
N SER A 157 -25.45 -27.20 -37.33
CA SER A 157 -25.68 -26.18 -36.29
C SER A 157 -26.10 -24.85 -36.89
N ASN A 158 -26.91 -24.08 -36.17
CA ASN A 158 -27.28 -22.72 -36.56
C ASN A 158 -26.02 -21.82 -36.52
N PRO A 159 -25.57 -21.24 -37.65
CA PRO A 159 -24.33 -20.45 -37.70
C PRO A 159 -24.40 -19.13 -36.91
N HIS A 160 -25.58 -18.73 -36.44
CA HIS A 160 -25.79 -17.53 -35.63
C HIS A 160 -25.86 -17.83 -34.12
N GLU A 161 -25.87 -19.10 -33.72
CA GLU A 161 -25.93 -19.48 -32.32
C GLU A 161 -24.52 -19.59 -31.74
N ILE A 162 -24.24 -18.85 -30.66
CA ILE A 162 -23.10 -19.15 -29.80
C ILE A 162 -23.54 -20.24 -28.83
N SER A 163 -22.95 -21.43 -28.94
CA SER A 163 -23.37 -22.54 -28.09
C SER A 163 -23.10 -22.24 -26.61
N VAL A 164 -23.96 -22.75 -25.73
CA VAL A 164 -23.74 -22.74 -24.28
C VAL A 164 -22.40 -23.42 -23.93
N GLN A 165 -22.00 -24.44 -24.69
CA GLN A 165 -20.73 -25.13 -24.48
C GLN A 165 -19.51 -24.23 -24.78
N ASP A 166 -19.58 -23.45 -25.86
CA ASP A 166 -18.54 -22.48 -26.22
C ASP A 166 -18.45 -21.36 -25.18
N LEU A 167 -19.59 -20.84 -24.72
CA LEU A 167 -19.62 -19.85 -23.63
C LEU A 167 -19.00 -20.41 -22.34
N ASN A 168 -19.36 -21.63 -21.95
CA ASN A 168 -18.82 -22.27 -20.75
C ASN A 168 -17.31 -22.53 -20.88
N SER A 169 -16.84 -22.95 -22.06
CA SER A 169 -15.42 -23.17 -22.34
C SER A 169 -14.62 -21.86 -22.25
N ALA A 170 -15.11 -20.80 -22.91
CA ALA A 170 -14.49 -19.48 -22.86
C ALA A 170 -14.46 -18.91 -21.42
N TYR A 171 -15.55 -19.06 -20.68
CA TYR A 171 -15.63 -18.65 -19.27
C TYR A 171 -14.67 -19.45 -18.39
N SER A 172 -14.61 -20.76 -18.56
CA SER A 172 -13.70 -21.64 -17.80
C SER A 172 -12.23 -21.32 -18.04
N MET A 173 -11.87 -20.93 -19.28
CA MET A 173 -10.52 -20.50 -19.63
C MET A 173 -10.10 -19.27 -18.80
N ILE A 174 -10.95 -18.24 -18.74
CA ILE A 174 -10.68 -17.02 -17.95
C ILE A 174 -10.69 -17.32 -16.44
N GLN A 175 -11.65 -18.14 -15.97
CA GLN A 175 -11.72 -18.53 -14.57
C GLN A 175 -10.47 -19.29 -14.12
N GLY A 176 -9.90 -20.14 -14.96
CA GLY A 176 -8.67 -20.88 -14.65
C GLY A 176 -7.51 -19.95 -14.32
N ASP A 177 -7.34 -18.89 -15.12
CA ASP A 177 -6.27 -17.90 -14.90
C ASP A 177 -6.51 -17.07 -13.63
N LEU A 178 -7.77 -16.66 -13.38
CA LEU A 178 -8.15 -15.90 -12.19
C LEU A 178 -8.12 -16.74 -10.90
N ALA A 179 -8.27 -18.07 -11.00
CA ALA A 179 -8.28 -18.97 -9.84
C ALA A 179 -6.87 -19.28 -9.30
N ASP A 180 -5.81 -18.80 -9.93
CA ASP A 180 -4.44 -18.97 -9.47
C ASP A 180 -4.14 -18.09 -8.24
N GLN A 181 -4.51 -18.62 -7.07
CA GLN A 181 -4.36 -17.96 -5.78
C GLN A 181 -2.90 -17.68 -5.42
N ASP A 182 -1.95 -18.47 -5.91
CA ASP A 182 -0.53 -18.24 -5.62
C ASP A 182 -0.02 -16.99 -6.31
N SER A 183 -0.34 -16.85 -7.59
CA SER A 183 0.00 -15.68 -8.36
C SER A 183 -0.76 -14.44 -7.90
N PHE A 184 -2.02 -14.58 -7.50
CA PHE A 184 -2.75 -13.51 -6.84
C PHE A 184 -2.05 -13.06 -5.55
N SER A 185 -1.58 -13.99 -4.71
CA SER A 185 -0.87 -13.67 -3.47
C SER A 185 0.40 -12.84 -3.75
N LYS A 186 1.17 -13.23 -4.76
CA LYS A 186 2.39 -12.53 -5.19
C LYS A 186 2.09 -11.13 -5.69
N TRP A 187 1.10 -11.02 -6.58
CA TRP A 187 0.68 -9.76 -7.17
C TRP A 187 0.09 -8.81 -6.12
N PHE A 188 -0.77 -9.30 -5.22
CA PHE A 188 -1.41 -8.45 -4.22
C PHE A 188 -0.39 -7.89 -3.22
N GLY A 189 0.56 -8.71 -2.75
CA GLY A 189 1.62 -8.23 -1.88
C GLY A 189 2.54 -7.20 -2.56
N ALA A 190 2.83 -7.40 -3.85
CA ALA A 190 3.52 -6.40 -4.66
C ALA A 190 2.71 -5.09 -4.78
N LEU A 191 1.42 -5.16 -5.12
CA LEU A 191 0.55 -3.98 -5.20
C LEU A 191 0.55 -3.17 -3.89
N MET A 192 0.37 -3.84 -2.75
CA MET A 192 0.25 -3.17 -1.45
C MET A 192 1.58 -2.57 -0.95
N THR A 193 2.71 -3.08 -1.45
CA THR A 193 4.05 -2.54 -1.16
C THR A 193 4.56 -1.61 -2.23
N MET A 194 3.85 -1.40 -3.35
CA MET A 194 4.28 -0.47 -4.39
C MET A 194 4.40 0.95 -3.81
N PRO A 195 5.54 1.64 -3.96
CA PRO A 195 5.72 2.99 -3.46
C PRO A 195 4.86 3.98 -4.25
N LYS A 196 4.30 4.96 -3.54
CA LYS A 196 3.45 6.01 -4.12
C LYS A 196 4.27 7.03 -4.92
N TYR A 197 5.52 7.26 -4.53
CA TYR A 197 6.46 8.22 -5.12
C TYR A 197 7.78 7.53 -5.50
N PRO A 198 7.83 6.81 -6.65
CA PRO A 198 9.03 6.11 -7.10
C PRO A 198 10.27 7.00 -7.28
N GLU A 199 10.08 8.30 -7.50
CA GLU A 199 11.14 9.29 -7.65
C GLU A 199 11.96 9.53 -6.37
N LEU A 200 11.46 9.13 -5.20
CA LEU A 200 12.19 9.23 -3.93
C LEU A 200 13.23 8.10 -3.73
N PHE A 201 13.33 7.19 -4.70
CA PHE A 201 14.31 6.12 -4.70
C PHE A 201 15.57 6.55 -5.45
N HIS A 202 16.58 6.98 -4.69
CA HIS A 202 17.90 7.28 -5.25
C HIS A 202 18.71 6.00 -5.37
N LEU A 203 19.11 5.69 -6.60
CA LEU A 203 19.98 4.56 -6.89
C LEU A 203 21.44 4.96 -6.62
N PRO A 204 22.28 4.05 -6.08
CA PRO A 204 23.68 4.35 -5.88
C PRO A 204 24.38 4.58 -7.24
N GLU A 205 25.32 5.54 -7.29
CA GLU A 205 26.08 5.85 -8.53
C GLU A 205 26.77 4.62 -9.11
N LYS A 206 27.30 3.77 -8.22
CA LYS A 206 27.88 2.47 -8.53
C LYS A 206 27.03 1.38 -7.89
N ARG A 207 26.67 0.36 -8.68
CA ARG A 207 26.05 -0.83 -8.12
C ARG A 207 27.00 -1.52 -7.15
N LEU A 208 26.48 -1.80 -5.97
CA LEU A 208 27.18 -2.56 -4.95
C LEU A 208 27.32 -4.02 -5.40
N THR A 209 28.37 -4.68 -4.92
CA THR A 209 28.57 -6.13 -5.04
C THR A 209 28.19 -6.84 -3.75
N LYS A 210 28.07 -8.17 -3.83
CA LYS A 210 27.74 -9.00 -2.68
C LYS A 210 28.84 -8.94 -1.61
N GLU A 211 30.09 -8.85 -2.03
CA GLU A 211 31.27 -8.70 -1.16
C GLU A 211 31.23 -7.36 -0.43
N GLU A 212 30.95 -6.26 -1.15
CA GLU A 212 30.81 -4.92 -0.55
C GLU A 212 29.69 -4.90 0.49
N VAL A 213 28.56 -5.57 0.24
CA VAL A 213 27.48 -5.68 1.24
C VAL A 213 27.89 -6.50 2.46
N ARG A 214 28.63 -7.62 2.30
CA ARG A 214 29.14 -8.37 3.46
C ARG A 214 30.06 -7.52 4.33
N GLU A 215 30.94 -6.76 3.71
CA GLU A 215 31.81 -5.82 4.41
C GLU A 215 30.95 -4.78 5.16
N LEU A 216 29.97 -4.16 4.50
CA LEU A 216 29.08 -3.18 5.13
C LEU A 216 28.36 -3.71 6.36
N LEU A 217 27.89 -4.97 6.33
CA LEU A 217 27.16 -5.60 7.44
C LEU A 217 28.06 -6.04 8.60
N THR A 218 29.38 -6.16 8.38
CA THR A 218 30.34 -6.65 9.40
C THR A 218 31.16 -5.54 10.05
N VAL A 219 31.17 -4.33 9.49
CA VAL A 219 31.82 -3.18 10.12
C VAL A 219 30.94 -2.63 11.25
N ASP A 220 31.48 -2.67 12.46
CA ASP A 220 30.86 -2.09 13.65
C ASP A 220 30.45 -0.63 13.42
N GLY A 221 29.18 -0.32 13.70
CA GLY A 221 28.64 1.04 13.64
C GLY A 221 28.06 1.46 12.29
N ASN A 222 28.16 0.65 11.24
CA ASN A 222 27.45 0.93 10.00
C ASN A 222 25.94 0.78 10.19
N LYS A 223 25.22 1.90 10.04
CA LYS A 223 23.77 1.91 10.10
C LYS A 223 23.20 1.88 8.69
N LEU A 224 22.47 0.82 8.42
CA LEU A 224 21.55 0.74 7.30
C LEU A 224 20.18 1.24 7.76
N TYR A 225 19.54 2.06 6.94
CA TYR A 225 18.24 2.65 7.22
C TYR A 225 17.25 2.23 6.14
N LEU A 226 15.98 2.09 6.52
CA LEU A 226 14.91 1.94 5.54
C LEU A 226 14.66 3.31 4.90
N ASN A 227 14.58 3.37 3.57
CA ASN A 227 14.09 4.56 2.91
C ASN A 227 12.68 4.89 3.44
N PRO A 228 12.38 6.13 3.87
CA PRO A 228 11.04 6.51 4.32
C PRO A 228 9.90 6.18 3.35
N ALA A 229 10.20 6.16 2.04
CA ALA A 229 9.26 5.79 0.99
C ALA A 229 9.12 4.27 0.76
N SER A 230 10.00 3.46 1.36
CA SER A 230 9.97 2.01 1.23
C SER A 230 8.88 1.35 2.05
N ARG A 231 8.34 0.27 1.50
CA ARG A 231 7.23 -0.49 2.07
C ARG A 231 7.56 -1.97 2.05
N LEU A 232 7.52 -2.57 3.23
CA LEU A 232 7.83 -3.96 3.46
C LEU A 232 6.59 -4.70 3.93
N ALA A 233 6.37 -5.91 3.41
CA ALA A 233 5.35 -6.83 3.91
C ALA A 233 5.79 -8.26 3.65
N TYR A 234 5.15 -9.23 4.30
CA TYR A 234 5.37 -10.64 4.00
C TYR A 234 4.09 -11.44 4.18
N VAL A 235 4.05 -12.62 3.56
CA VAL A 235 3.06 -13.65 3.82
C VAL A 235 3.76 -14.99 3.99
N GLU A 236 3.41 -15.71 5.05
CA GLU A 236 3.90 -17.06 5.31
C GLU A 236 2.82 -18.09 4.95
N LYS A 237 3.17 -19.04 4.08
CA LYS A 237 2.33 -20.16 3.66
C LYS A 237 2.83 -21.44 4.33
N LEU A 238 2.40 -21.65 5.56
CA LEU A 238 2.87 -22.73 6.44
C LEU A 238 2.71 -24.13 5.83
N GLU A 239 1.61 -24.37 5.10
CA GLU A 239 1.30 -25.68 4.50
C GLU A 239 2.36 -26.15 3.49
N ILE A 240 2.97 -25.20 2.77
CA ILE A 240 3.99 -25.47 1.74
C ILE A 240 5.38 -24.97 2.14
N LYS A 241 5.57 -24.57 3.42
CA LYS A 241 6.84 -24.08 3.98
C LYS A 241 7.49 -22.96 3.17
N LEU A 242 6.65 -22.06 2.67
CA LEU A 242 7.07 -20.98 1.79
C LEU A 242 6.72 -19.62 2.41
N LEU A 243 7.56 -18.63 2.15
CA LEU A 243 7.37 -17.24 2.56
C LEU A 243 7.54 -16.35 1.33
N TYR A 244 6.60 -15.43 1.10
CA TYR A 244 6.80 -14.33 0.17
C TYR A 244 7.15 -13.07 0.95
N PHE A 245 8.30 -12.48 0.64
CA PHE A 245 8.72 -11.18 1.14
C PHE A 245 8.52 -10.14 0.05
N PHE A 246 7.84 -9.05 0.37
CA PHE A 246 7.48 -7.99 -0.55
C PHE A 246 8.22 -6.70 -0.20
N VAL A 247 8.88 -6.11 -1.20
CA VAL A 247 9.64 -4.87 -1.04
C VAL A 247 9.40 -3.97 -2.23
N ASP A 248 8.72 -2.85 -2.01
CA ASP A 248 8.52 -1.81 -3.02
C ASP A 248 7.93 -2.35 -4.34
N GLY A 249 6.99 -3.29 -4.27
CA GLY A 249 6.39 -3.93 -5.44
C GLY A 249 7.13 -5.16 -5.97
N ARG A 250 8.29 -5.51 -5.42
CA ARG A 250 9.01 -6.76 -5.75
C ARG A 250 8.57 -7.89 -4.83
N VAL A 251 8.72 -9.13 -5.29
CA VAL A 251 8.46 -10.34 -4.51
C VAL A 251 9.67 -11.26 -4.49
N TYR A 252 10.07 -11.69 -3.29
CA TYR A 252 11.09 -12.71 -3.07
C TYR A 252 10.43 -13.97 -2.52
N SER A 253 10.65 -15.09 -3.20
CA SER A 253 10.13 -16.40 -2.77
C SER A 253 11.20 -17.11 -1.94
N LEU A 254 10.91 -17.33 -0.67
CA LEU A 254 11.83 -17.86 0.32
C LEU A 254 11.24 -19.11 0.98
N SER A 255 12.09 -19.96 1.54
CA SER A 255 11.61 -20.97 2.48
C SER A 255 11.24 -20.29 3.80
N ASN A 256 10.22 -20.82 4.49
CA ASN A 256 9.71 -20.22 5.71
C ASN A 256 10.68 -20.27 6.92
N HIS A 257 11.81 -20.97 6.82
CA HIS A 257 12.84 -20.91 7.85
C HIS A 257 13.47 -19.51 8.01
N TYR A 258 13.28 -18.61 7.04
CA TYR A 258 13.65 -17.19 7.15
C TYR A 258 12.57 -16.31 7.80
N SER A 259 11.46 -16.87 8.30
CA SER A 259 10.35 -16.07 8.86
C SER A 259 10.81 -15.13 9.96
N GLU A 260 11.72 -15.57 10.84
CA GLU A 260 12.27 -14.75 11.92
C GLU A 260 13.03 -13.52 11.40
N ILE A 261 14.02 -13.72 10.51
CA ILE A 261 14.80 -12.62 9.95
C ILE A 261 13.93 -11.67 9.12
N ILE A 262 12.99 -12.19 8.32
CA ILE A 262 12.08 -11.33 7.54
C ILE A 262 11.16 -10.51 8.46
N THR A 263 10.66 -11.11 9.54
CA THR A 263 9.86 -10.39 10.55
C THR A 263 10.68 -9.29 11.20
N GLN A 264 11.94 -9.55 11.55
CA GLN A 264 12.85 -8.54 12.08
C GLN A 264 13.08 -7.41 11.06
N LEU A 265 13.34 -7.73 9.78
CA LEU A 265 13.51 -6.73 8.73
C LEU A 265 12.29 -5.81 8.60
N CYS A 266 11.07 -6.36 8.68
CA CYS A 266 9.83 -5.58 8.61
C CYS A 266 9.58 -4.76 9.89
N GLY A 267 10.16 -5.19 11.02
CA GLY A 267 10.04 -4.56 12.32
C GLY A 267 11.01 -3.40 12.57
N VAL A 268 12.05 -3.24 11.75
CA VAL A 268 13.03 -2.16 11.90
C VAL A 268 12.35 -0.80 11.76
N SER A 269 12.48 0.03 12.79
CA SER A 269 12.00 1.42 12.80
C SER A 269 13.09 2.42 12.45
N PHE A 270 14.35 2.11 12.77
CA PHE A 270 15.46 3.06 12.61
C PHE A 270 16.66 2.45 11.89
N SER A 271 17.31 1.43 12.45
CA SER A 271 18.51 0.84 11.85
C SER A 271 18.47 -0.67 11.78
N PHE A 272 18.98 -1.23 10.69
CA PHE A 272 19.14 -2.67 10.50
C PHE A 272 20.41 -3.24 11.13
N TYR A 273 21.26 -2.43 11.77
CA TYR A 273 22.48 -2.92 12.43
C TYR A 273 22.19 -4.09 13.40
N GLU A 274 21.14 -3.95 14.23
CA GLU A 274 20.72 -4.95 15.20
C GLU A 274 20.23 -6.26 14.58
N VAL A 275 19.79 -6.23 13.31
CA VAL A 275 19.35 -7.43 12.59
C VAL A 275 20.54 -8.28 12.13
N PHE A 276 21.70 -7.64 11.90
CA PHE A 276 22.85 -8.27 11.25
C PHE A 276 24.08 -8.42 12.14
N CYS A 277 24.13 -7.78 13.31
CA CYS A 277 25.33 -7.71 14.17
C CYS A 277 25.83 -9.08 14.67
N ASP A 278 24.93 -10.07 14.84
CA ASP A 278 25.27 -11.36 15.47
C ASP A 278 25.00 -12.60 14.59
N VAL A 279 24.65 -12.41 13.31
CA VAL A 279 24.21 -13.50 12.44
C VAL A 279 25.00 -13.54 11.14
N SER A 280 25.57 -14.72 10.82
CA SER A 280 26.06 -14.99 9.46
C SER A 280 24.88 -14.91 8.50
N THR A 281 24.75 -13.79 7.81
CA THR A 281 23.64 -13.53 6.90
C THR A 281 23.66 -14.55 5.76
N PRO A 282 22.61 -15.39 5.61
CA PRO A 282 22.55 -16.38 4.55
C PRO A 282 22.60 -15.74 3.17
N ASP A 283 23.15 -16.47 2.20
CA ASP A 283 23.42 -15.94 0.86
C ASP A 283 22.17 -15.43 0.13
N GLU A 284 21.00 -16.02 0.40
CA GLU A 284 19.70 -15.59 -0.14
C GLU A 284 19.26 -14.25 0.46
N ILE A 285 19.38 -14.08 1.78
CA ILE A 285 19.07 -12.82 2.47
C ILE A 285 20.04 -11.73 2.03
N LEU A 286 21.31 -12.06 1.89
CA LEU A 286 22.33 -11.13 1.41
C LEU A 286 22.03 -10.63 -0.02
N ASN A 287 21.54 -11.52 -0.89
CA ASN A 287 21.10 -11.11 -2.24
C ASN A 287 19.89 -10.16 -2.19
N ILE A 288 18.98 -10.34 -1.23
CA ILE A 288 17.85 -9.43 -1.03
C ILE A 288 18.34 -8.06 -0.56
N ILE A 289 19.21 -8.01 0.46
CA ILE A 289 19.79 -6.76 0.96
C ILE A 289 20.54 -6.02 -0.16
N LEU A 290 21.31 -6.76 -0.96
CA LEU A 290 22.01 -6.23 -2.12
C LEU A 290 21.05 -5.60 -3.14
N ASP A 291 19.93 -6.26 -3.43
CA ASP A 291 18.90 -5.73 -4.33
C ASP A 291 18.16 -4.53 -3.71
N MET A 292 17.91 -4.54 -2.40
CA MET A 292 17.32 -3.41 -1.67
C MET A 292 18.22 -2.17 -1.72
N LEU A 293 19.52 -2.31 -1.46
CA LEU A 293 20.49 -1.21 -1.56
C LEU A 293 20.62 -0.68 -2.99
N ASN A 294 20.78 -1.58 -3.96
CA ASN A 294 20.92 -1.19 -5.38
C ASN A 294 19.65 -0.59 -5.97
N LYS A 295 18.50 -0.71 -5.29
CA LYS A 295 17.22 -0.13 -5.68
C LYS A 295 16.80 1.05 -4.82
N GLY A 296 17.63 1.47 -3.86
CA GLY A 296 17.36 2.63 -3.00
C GLY A 296 16.33 2.38 -1.90
N SER A 297 16.00 1.11 -1.61
CA SER A 297 15.09 0.75 -0.51
C SER A 297 15.78 0.82 0.84
N LEU A 298 17.07 0.50 0.86
CA LEU A 298 17.94 0.69 2.01
C LEU A 298 18.92 1.82 1.70
N LEU A 299 19.16 2.65 2.69
CA LEU A 299 20.06 3.80 2.64
C LEU A 299 21.24 3.56 3.59
N LEU A 300 22.41 4.06 3.20
CA LEU A 300 23.58 4.14 4.08
C LEU A 300 23.48 5.40 4.95
N ASP A 301 24.14 5.42 6.10
CA ASP A 301 24.16 6.58 7.01
C ASP A 301 24.62 7.89 6.34
N SER A 302 25.38 7.82 5.25
CA SER A 302 25.77 8.98 4.43
C SER A 302 24.63 9.61 3.62
N ASP A 303 23.54 8.86 3.44
CA ASP A 303 22.47 9.14 2.48
C ASP A 303 21.12 9.47 3.16
N VAL A 304 21.09 9.50 4.52
CA VAL A 304 19.93 9.80 5.36
C VAL A 304 19.96 11.24 5.84
#